data_AF-A0A7V9V867-F1
#
_entry.id   AF-A0A7V9V867-F1
#
_cell.length_a   1.000
_cell.length_b   1.000
_cell.length_c   1.000
_cell.angle_alpha   90.00
_cell.angle_beta   90.00
_cell.angle_gamma   90.00
#
_symmetry.space_group_name_H-M   'P 1'
#
loop_
_entity.id
_entity.type
_entity.pdbx_description
1 polymer ?
#
loop_
_entity_poly.entity_id
_entity_poly.type
_entity_poly.pdbx_seq_one_letter_code
_entity_poly.pdbx_strand_id
1 'polypeptide(L)'
;AQVPHDALAGGMLAWALADSPWTQLVDRQRFSQVLDGVRRLEPTSIFSSHLPAASGTSLERFLKVLASVPDAEPAVAPNREEFEHMLAAMVTPQGEPQLAGADPGGTTG
;
A
#
# COMPACT_ATOMS: atom_id res chain seq x y z
N ALA A 1 -10.27 13.61 -0.02
CA ALA A 1 -11.16 12.79 -0.89
C ALA A 1 -11.53 11.52 -0.14
N GLN A 2 -12.73 10.97 -0.35
CA GLN A 2 -13.16 9.72 0.27
C GLN A 2 -12.64 8.54 -0.55
N VAL A 3 -11.84 7.66 0.06
CA VAL A 3 -11.29 6.46 -0.61
C VAL A 3 -12.40 5.40 -0.71
N PRO A 4 -12.67 4.82 -1.90
CA PRO A 4 -13.61 3.72 -2.05
C PRO A 4 -13.24 2.55 -1.13
N HIS A 5 -14.23 1.85 -0.59
CA HIS A 5 -14.00 0.83 0.43
C HIS A 5 -13.12 -0.33 -0.03
N ASP A 6 -13.32 -0.82 -1.25
CA ASP A 6 -12.53 -1.93 -1.79
C ASP A 6 -11.09 -1.50 -2.09
N ALA A 7 -10.90 -0.26 -2.54
CA ALA A 7 -9.57 0.32 -2.73
C ALA A 7 -8.84 0.47 -1.38
N LEU A 8 -9.55 0.88 -0.33
CA LEU A 8 -9.00 0.96 1.02
C LEU A 8 -8.62 -0.43 1.54
N ALA A 9 -9.52 -1.41 1.44
CA ALA A 9 -9.26 -2.78 1.88
C ALA A 9 -8.09 -3.43 1.13
N GLY A 10 -8.04 -3.25 -0.20
CA GLY A 10 -6.94 -3.73 -1.03
C GLY A 10 -5.61 -3.06 -0.67
N GLY A 11 -5.59 -1.74 -0.47
CA GLY A 11 -4.40 -1.02 -0.04
C GLY A 11 -3.90 -1.44 1.35
N MET A 12 -4.82 -1.66 2.30
CA MET A 12 -4.50 -2.19 3.62
C MET A 12 -3.86 -3.57 3.55
N LEU A 13 -4.44 -4.47 2.75
CA LEU A 13 -3.93 -5.82 2.57
C LEU A 13 -2.54 -5.80 1.92
N ALA A 14 -2.37 -5.03 0.85
CA ALA A 14 -1.09 -4.86 0.16
C ALA A 14 -0.01 -4.30 1.11
N TRP A 15 -0.34 -3.30 1.92
CA TRP A 15 0.59 -2.75 2.91
C TRP A 15 0.99 -3.79 3.97
N ALA A 16 0.02 -4.53 4.51
CA ALA A 16 0.29 -5.55 5.52
C ALA A 16 1.21 -6.66 5.01
N LEU A 17 1.04 -7.07 3.75
CA LEU A 17 1.88 -8.09 3.11
C LEU A 17 3.28 -7.58 2.79
N ALA A 18 3.41 -6.31 2.37
CA ALA A 18 4.70 -5.70 2.07
C ALA A 18 5.52 -5.40 3.34
N ASP A 19 4.89 -4.88 4.39
CA ASP A 19 5.56 -4.46 5.63
C ASP A 19 5.86 -5.67 6.55
N SER A 20 4.98 -6.67 6.57
CA SER A 20 5.09 -7.85 7.42
C SER A 20 4.92 -9.15 6.62
N PRO A 21 5.89 -9.51 5.77
CA PRO A 21 5.80 -10.69 4.90
C PRO A 21 5.67 -12.02 5.66
N TRP A 22 6.14 -12.06 6.92
CA TRP A 22 5.99 -13.22 7.81
C TRP A 22 4.57 -13.46 8.31
N THR A 23 3.60 -12.59 8.02
CA THR A 23 2.19 -12.77 8.41
C THR A 23 1.59 -14.07 7.89
N GLN A 24 2.10 -14.61 6.79
CA GLN A 24 1.68 -15.90 6.25
C GLN A 24 2.19 -17.10 7.05
N LEU A 25 3.22 -16.91 7.88
CA LEU A 25 3.83 -17.98 8.68
C LEU A 25 3.19 -18.07 10.09
N VAL A 26 2.30 -17.15 10.45
CA VAL A 26 1.68 -17.13 11.78
C VAL A 26 0.70 -18.29 11.97
N ASP A 27 0.57 -18.76 13.21
CA ASP A 27 -0.52 -19.68 13.56
C ASP A 27 -1.88 -18.99 13.38
N ARG A 28 -2.72 -19.54 12.49
CA ARG A 28 -4.02 -18.97 12.11
C ARG A 28 -5.00 -18.92 13.27
N GLN A 29 -5.02 -19.98 14.07
CA GLN A 29 -5.93 -20.07 15.21
C GLN A 29 -5.55 -19.05 16.27
N ARG A 30 -4.26 -18.95 16.60
CA ARG A 30 -3.74 -17.97 17.55
C ARG A 30 -3.96 -16.54 17.05
N PHE A 31 -3.76 -16.29 15.77
CA PHE A 31 -4.02 -14.98 15.17
C PHE A 31 -5.50 -14.59 15.29
N SER A 32 -6.42 -15.50 14.95
CA SER A 32 -7.86 -15.26 15.13
C SER A 32 -8.22 -14.99 16.60
N GLN A 33 -7.64 -15.74 17.55
CA GLN A 33 -7.89 -15.54 18.97
C GLN A 33 -7.45 -14.16 19.47
N VAL A 34 -6.36 -13.61 18.90
CA VAL A 34 -5.91 -12.24 19.18
C VAL A 34 -6.94 -11.23 18.66
N LEU A 35 -7.44 -11.40 17.44
CA LEU A 35 -8.49 -10.54 16.89
C LEU A 35 -9.79 -10.62 17.71
N ASP A 36 -10.15 -11.80 18.21
CA ASP A 36 -11.29 -11.96 19.11
C ASP A 36 -11.05 -11.27 20.46
N GLY A 37 -9.80 -11.22 20.92
CA GLY A 37 -9.40 -10.40 22.06
C GLY A 37 -9.73 -8.93 21.85
N VAL A 38 -9.45 -8.38 20.67
CA VAL A 38 -9.80 -7.00 20.32
C VAL A 38 -11.32 -6.80 20.33
N ARG A 39 -12.09 -7.74 19.76
CA ARG A 39 -13.57 -7.66 19.75
C ARG A 39 -14.16 -7.63 21.16
N ARG A 40 -13.60 -8.43 22.09
CA ARG A 40 -14.05 -8.49 23.50
C ARG A 40 -13.82 -7.19 24.28
N LEU A 41 -12.96 -6.29 23.80
CA LEU A 41 -12.79 -4.96 24.41
C LEU A 41 -13.95 -4.02 24.09
N GLU A 42 -14.87 -4.41 23.20
CA GLU A 42 -15.97 -3.58 22.69
C GLU A 42 -15.50 -2.17 22.29
N PRO A 43 -14.43 -2.05 21.46
CA PRO A 43 -13.87 -0.76 21.11
C PRO A 43 -14.87 0.07 20.31
N THR A 44 -14.99 1.35 20.62
CA THR A 44 -15.75 2.32 19.81
C THR A 44 -14.90 2.90 18.68
N SER A 45 -13.57 2.79 18.77
CA SER A 45 -12.61 3.24 17.76
C SER A 45 -11.32 2.41 17.81
N ILE A 46 -10.70 2.17 16.65
CA ILE A 46 -9.37 1.58 16.50
C ILE A 46 -8.47 2.57 15.77
N PHE A 47 -7.31 2.87 16.35
CA PHE A 47 -6.28 3.71 15.75
C PHE A 47 -5.15 2.85 15.19
N SER A 48 -4.64 3.23 14.03
CA SER A 48 -3.51 2.58 13.35
C SER A 48 -2.43 3.61 13.06
N SER A 49 -1.17 3.17 12.96
CA SER A 49 -0.03 4.03 12.65
C SER A 49 -0.10 4.65 11.25
N HIS A 50 -0.79 3.99 10.31
CA HIS A 50 -0.76 4.35 8.88
C HIS A 50 -2.13 4.52 8.25
N LEU A 51 -3.21 4.29 9.00
CA LEU A 51 -4.57 4.33 8.49
C LEU A 51 -5.43 5.28 9.31
N PRO A 52 -6.46 5.91 8.70
CA PRO A 52 -7.47 6.64 9.45
C PRO A 52 -8.09 5.77 10.56
N ALA A 53 -8.54 6.42 11.63
CA ALA A 53 -9.24 5.74 12.71
C ALA A 53 -10.48 5.00 12.19
N ALA A 54 -10.64 3.74 12.57
CA ALA A 54 -11.83 2.94 12.25
C ALA A 54 -12.83 3.04 13.40
N SER A 55 -14.07 3.45 13.11
CA SER A 55 -15.16 3.55 14.08
C SER A 55 -16.48 3.06 13.46
N GLY A 56 -17.47 2.77 14.31
CA GLY A 56 -18.78 2.27 13.88
C GLY A 56 -18.65 1.01 13.01
N THR A 57 -19.30 1.00 11.86
CA THR A 57 -19.30 -0.15 10.92
C THR A 57 -17.93 -0.41 10.27
N SER A 58 -17.03 0.59 10.24
CA SER A 58 -15.68 0.43 9.68
C SER A 58 -14.77 -0.41 10.58
N LEU A 59 -15.10 -0.55 11.85
CA LEU A 59 -14.31 -1.31 12.82
C LEU A 59 -14.30 -2.81 12.50
N GLU A 60 -15.48 -3.41 12.34
CA GLU A 60 -15.57 -4.83 11.97
C GLU A 60 -15.01 -5.09 10.57
N ARG A 61 -15.14 -4.12 9.64
CA ARG A 61 -14.50 -4.23 8.33
C ARG A 61 -12.98 -4.24 8.45
N PHE A 62 -12.41 -3.36 9.28
CA PHE A 62 -10.98 -3.33 9.56
C PHE A 62 -10.48 -4.68 10.11
N LEU A 63 -11.18 -5.24 11.11
CA LEU A 63 -10.84 -6.55 11.68
C LEU A 63 -10.98 -7.70 10.67
N LYS A 64 -11.96 -7.64 9.74
CA LYS A 64 -12.10 -8.62 8.67
C LYS A 64 -10.95 -8.58 7.67
N VAL A 65 -10.47 -7.39 7.30
CA VAL A 65 -9.30 -7.25 6.42
C VAL A 65 -8.05 -7.81 7.11
N LEU A 66 -7.85 -7.52 8.40
CA LEU A 66 -6.74 -8.11 9.15
C LEU A 66 -6.82 -9.64 9.22
N ALA A 67 -8.02 -10.19 9.44
CA ALA A 67 -8.24 -11.63 9.49
C ALA A 67 -7.89 -12.34 8.19
N SER A 68 -7.97 -11.67 7.03
CA SER A 68 -7.60 -12.27 5.74
C SER A 68 -6.10 -12.19 5.43
N VAL A 69 -5.32 -11.37 6.13
CA VAL A 69 -3.88 -11.18 5.83
C VAL A 69 -3.10 -12.49 5.81
N PRO A 70 -3.24 -13.38 6.81
CA PRO A 70 -2.45 -14.61 6.81
C PRO A 70 -2.74 -15.52 5.60
N ASP A 71 -3.96 -15.49 5.06
CA ASP A 71 -4.38 -16.36 3.94
C ASP A 71 -4.30 -15.67 2.57
N ALA A 72 -3.86 -14.42 2.52
CA ALA A 72 -3.72 -13.70 1.27
C ALA A 72 -2.48 -14.17 0.49
N GLU A 73 -2.51 -13.98 -0.83
CA GLU A 73 -1.37 -14.30 -1.70
C GLU A 73 -0.13 -13.51 -1.29
N PRO A 74 1.07 -14.14 -1.24
CA PRO A 74 2.28 -13.46 -0.84
C PRO A 74 2.62 -12.30 -1.77
N ALA A 75 2.98 -11.16 -1.18
CA ALA A 75 3.63 -10.11 -1.95
C ALA A 75 5.02 -10.62 -2.39
N VAL A 76 5.21 -10.76 -3.70
CA VAL A 76 6.51 -11.13 -4.27
C VAL A 76 7.32 -9.85 -4.46
N ALA A 77 8.43 -9.74 -3.74
CA ALA A 77 9.39 -8.66 -3.96
C ALA A 77 10.05 -8.83 -5.34
N PRO A 78 10.38 -7.72 -6.03
CA PRO A 78 11.08 -7.80 -7.30
C PRO A 78 12.40 -8.54 -7.12
N ASN A 79 12.72 -9.39 -8.09
CA ASN A 79 14.05 -9.98 -8.17
C ASN A 79 15.10 -8.89 -8.48
N ARG A 80 16.37 -9.27 -8.48
CA ARG A 80 17.46 -8.32 -8.71
C ARG A 80 17.33 -7.58 -10.05
N GLU A 81 17.08 -8.28 -11.14
CA GLU A 81 17.00 -7.70 -12.49
C GLU A 81 15.80 -6.75 -12.60
N GLU A 82 14.65 -7.17 -12.07
CA GLU A 82 13.44 -6.33 -12.00
C GLU A 82 13.69 -5.06 -11.18
N PHE A 83 14.37 -5.18 -10.04
CA PHE A 83 14.70 -4.05 -9.20
C PHE A 83 15.71 -3.10 -9.85
N GLU A 84 16.74 -3.62 -10.52
CA GLU A 84 17.69 -2.82 -11.30
C GLU A 84 17.00 -2.04 -12.43
N HIS A 85 16.03 -2.66 -13.12
CA HIS A 85 15.21 -1.98 -14.13
C HIS A 85 14.34 -0.87 -13.51
N MET A 86 13.73 -1.11 -12.36
CA MET A 86 12.96 -0.08 -11.63
C MET A 86 13.85 1.11 -11.25
N LEU A 87 15.06 0.86 -10.75
CA LEU A 87 16.01 1.92 -10.42
C LEU A 87 16.41 2.75 -11.64
N ALA A 88 16.72 2.08 -12.76
CA ALA A 88 17.06 2.75 -14.02
C ALA A 88 15.93 3.68 -14.50
N ALA A 89 14.67 3.24 -14.39
CA ALA A 89 13.51 4.04 -14.74
C ALA A 89 13.32 5.28 -13.84
N MET A 90 13.68 5.20 -12.56
CA MET A 90 13.57 6.31 -11.60
C MET A 90 14.65 7.38 -11.78
N VAL A 91 15.86 6.99 -12.22
CA VAL A 91 16.99 7.91 -12.42
C VAL A 91 17.09 8.44 -13.85
N THR A 92 16.27 7.91 -14.77
CA THR A 92 16.13 8.49 -16.11
C THR A 92 15.46 9.86 -15.97
N PRO A 93 16.12 10.97 -16.39
CA PRO A 93 15.51 12.28 -16.33
C PRO A 93 14.20 12.25 -17.12
N GLN A 94 13.07 12.50 -16.44
CA GLN A 94 11.82 12.80 -17.14
C GLN A 94 12.10 14.06 -17.96
N GLY A 95 12.00 13.92 -19.29
CA GLY A 95 12.62 14.81 -20.27
C GLY A 95 12.60 16.29 -19.91
N GLU A 96 13.73 16.95 -20.12
CA GLU A 96 13.83 18.40 -20.11
C GLU A 96 12.67 18.98 -20.94
N PRO A 97 11.93 20.00 -20.44
CA PRO A 97 10.97 20.67 -21.29
C PRO A 97 11.74 21.19 -22.50
N GLN A 98 11.42 20.69 -23.68
CA GLN A 98 11.90 21.22 -24.95
C GLN A 98 11.47 22.69 -25.00
N LEU A 99 12.35 23.58 -24.56
CA LEU A 99 12.24 24.99 -24.87
C LEU A 99 12.29 25.04 -26.39
N ALA A 100 11.15 25.37 -26.99
CA ALA A 100 11.03 25.63 -28.41
C ALA A 100 12.17 26.59 -28.78
N GLY A 101 13.00 26.17 -29.72
CA GLY A 101 14.19 26.91 -30.14
C GLY A 101 13.84 28.36 -30.39
N ALA A 102 14.45 29.26 -29.62
CA ALA A 102 14.63 30.62 -30.06
C ALA A 102 15.52 30.55 -31.31
N ASP A 103 14.90 30.79 -32.45
CA ASP A 103 15.52 30.81 -33.77
C ASP A 103 16.66 31.85 -33.80
N PRO A 104 17.94 31.46 -33.97
CA PRO A 104 19.03 32.40 -34.13
C PRO A 104 19.36 32.51 -35.63
N GLY A 105 18.50 33.16 -36.39
CA GLY A 105 18.68 33.42 -37.82
C GLY A 105 18.82 34.91 -38.12
N GLY A 106 20.06 35.40 -38.16
CA GLY A 106 20.38 36.76 -38.60
C GLY A 106 20.32 36.96 -40.12
N THR A 107 19.83 38.14 -40.51
CA THR A 107 20.23 39.06 -41.59
C THR A 107 20.79 38.52 -42.93
N THR A 108 20.14 38.83 -44.05
CA THR A 108 20.66 39.64 -45.20
C THR A 108 19.69 39.59 -46.40
N GLY A 109 19.43 40.76 -47.02
CA GLY A 109 18.65 40.93 -48.26
C GLY A 109 17.89 42.25 -48.30
#